data_AF-A0A1Q3TKH4-F1
#
_entry.id   AF-A0A1Q3TKH4-F1
#
_cell.length_a   1.000
_cell.length_b   1.000
_cell.length_c   1.000
_cell.angle_alpha   90.00
_cell.angle_beta   90.00
_cell.angle_gamma   90.00
#
_symmetry.space_group_name_H-M   'P 1'
#
loop_
_entity.id
_entity.type
_entity.pdbx_description
1 polymer ?
#
loop_
_entity_poly.entity_id
_entity_poly.type
_entity_poly.pdbx_seq_one_letter_code
_entity_poly.pdbx_strand_id
1 'polypeptide(L)'
;MLKIKKSIVKPLNLLAAVLLVLTFALAGLAGKPAYAATPGISLSVSSGPTGMYLTIHGFNQQQNLIDGYDYGLLTFQNSDPSKNLPPFLTFGAASIKSDGTFTWEGPLPRAGFYDSPDGPQLYQVPLGHMEISFFEFNGFSGGRADFTITDNTEGPFADDTNTPVYSMDRLWKRTDQLIAAGETSRSWLWGPRDSGNGFVSLLEPYAEASHGWRFVTYYDKTRMEVTNPGGDTSSPYYVTNGLLVQEMVTGQMQLGDNIFQTTTPASIPAAGDLSPDNQSPSFAAYAEVMRWAPYQDGDIIRQEIDQDGSTYSNNALPDYNVRAVHFVKETSHHIASPFWDYLNSTGLLKDDDNKEYTGRIFDPLFYATGYPITEAYWTATTVGGEVKDVLVQMFERRVLTYTPSNPPAYRVEMGNVGLQYYQWRYNRG
;
A
#
# COMPACT_ATOMS: atom_id res chain seq x y z
N MET A 1 -68.53 -49.23 25.66
CA MET A 1 -69.21 -50.44 25.15
C MET A 1 -68.53 -50.84 23.85
N LEU A 2 -68.02 -52.08 23.83
CA LEU A 2 -67.30 -52.77 22.77
C LEU A 2 -68.08 -52.79 21.42
N LYS A 3 -67.42 -52.59 20.26
CA LYS A 3 -67.25 -53.65 19.22
C LYS A 3 -66.75 -53.16 17.85
N ILE A 4 -65.77 -53.94 17.40
CA ILE A 4 -65.18 -54.10 16.07
C ILE A 4 -66.11 -54.92 15.16
N LYS A 5 -66.09 -54.67 13.83
CA LYS A 5 -66.04 -55.67 12.72
C LYS A 5 -66.02 -54.92 11.36
N LYS A 6 -64.95 -54.90 10.54
CA LYS A 6 -64.29 -55.93 9.69
C LYS A 6 -65.15 -56.50 8.56
N SER A 7 -64.77 -56.24 7.30
CA SER A 7 -64.76 -57.16 6.14
C SER A 7 -64.37 -56.40 4.84
N ILE A 8 -63.13 -56.50 4.31
CA ILE A 8 -62.62 -57.41 3.23
C ILE A 8 -63.02 -56.87 1.82
N VAL A 9 -62.12 -56.55 0.87
CA VAL A 9 -61.25 -57.42 0.02
C VAL A 9 -59.98 -56.66 -0.49
N LYS A 10 -58.88 -57.41 -0.65
CA LYS A 10 -57.47 -57.12 -1.09
C LYS A 10 -57.29 -57.31 -2.64
N PRO A 11 -56.07 -57.25 -3.24
CA PRO A 11 -54.87 -56.41 -3.03
C PRO A 11 -54.23 -55.90 -4.36
N LEU A 12 -53.20 -55.03 -4.29
CA LEU A 12 -51.92 -55.27 -4.98
C LEU A 12 -50.78 -54.43 -4.38
N ASN A 13 -49.74 -55.14 -3.95
CA ASN A 13 -48.30 -54.81 -3.80
C ASN A 13 -47.90 -53.65 -2.86
N LEU A 14 -47.41 -53.90 -1.63
CA LEU A 14 -46.01 -54.23 -1.24
C LEU A 14 -44.97 -53.38 -2.00
N LEU A 15 -44.08 -52.59 -1.39
CA LEU A 15 -43.67 -52.49 0.02
C LEU A 15 -42.98 -51.13 0.22
N ALA A 16 -43.18 -50.53 1.39
CA ALA A 16 -42.50 -49.34 1.89
C ALA A 16 -41.41 -49.71 2.91
N ALA A 17 -40.46 -48.80 3.11
CA ALA A 17 -39.73 -48.55 4.36
C ALA A 17 -39.25 -47.08 4.29
N VAL A 18 -40.03 -46.08 4.70
CA VAL A 18 -40.20 -45.51 6.05
C VAL A 18 -38.87 -45.09 6.70
N LEU A 19 -38.58 -43.78 6.76
CA LEU A 19 -38.54 -43.02 8.02
C LEU A 19 -38.53 -41.48 7.77
N LEU A 20 -39.58 -40.81 8.27
CA LEU A 20 -39.67 -39.39 8.59
C LEU A 20 -38.74 -39.12 9.81
N VAL A 21 -38.04 -38.00 10.00
CA VAL A 21 -38.48 -36.80 10.74
C VAL A 21 -37.26 -35.87 10.85
N LEU A 22 -37.32 -34.64 10.33
CA LEU A 22 -37.35 -33.39 11.10
C LEU A 22 -37.21 -32.18 10.17
N THR A 23 -38.26 -31.39 10.14
CA THR A 23 -38.38 -30.08 9.50
C THR A 23 -37.51 -29.05 10.23
N PHE A 24 -36.64 -28.35 9.50
CA PHE A 24 -36.34 -26.94 9.74
C PHE A 24 -36.30 -26.19 8.41
N ALA A 25 -36.85 -24.99 8.44
CA ALA A 25 -37.23 -24.14 7.33
C ALA A 25 -36.06 -23.83 6.37
N LEU A 26 -36.26 -24.13 5.09
CA LEU A 26 -35.59 -23.45 3.98
C LEU A 26 -36.24 -22.08 3.78
N ALA A 27 -35.57 -21.02 4.23
CA ALA A 27 -35.74 -19.70 3.66
C ALA A 27 -34.45 -18.89 3.91
N GLY A 28 -33.67 -18.67 2.84
CA GLY A 28 -32.65 -17.62 2.82
C GLY A 28 -31.19 -18.05 2.99
N LEU A 29 -30.77 -19.26 2.59
CA LEU A 29 -29.39 -19.47 2.16
C LEU A 29 -29.35 -19.26 0.65
N ALA A 30 -29.09 -18.02 0.22
CA ALA A 30 -28.47 -17.81 -1.08
C ALA A 30 -27.15 -18.58 -1.02
N GLY A 31 -27.09 -19.70 -1.74
CA GLY A 31 -25.94 -20.58 -1.73
C GLY A 31 -24.71 -19.77 -2.10
N LYS A 32 -23.72 -19.71 -1.19
CA LYS A 32 -22.34 -19.50 -1.62
C LYS A 32 -22.08 -20.58 -2.67
N PRO A 33 -21.64 -20.23 -3.89
CA PRO A 33 -21.26 -21.24 -4.86
C PRO A 33 -20.23 -22.15 -4.18
N ALA A 34 -20.48 -23.46 -4.20
CA ALA A 34 -19.50 -24.44 -3.80
C ALA A 34 -18.36 -24.41 -4.84
N TYR A 35 -17.42 -23.47 -4.67
CA TYR A 35 -16.14 -23.55 -5.36
C TYR A 35 -15.33 -24.67 -4.71
N ALA A 36 -15.57 -25.88 -5.18
CA ALA A 36 -14.56 -26.94 -5.15
C ALA A 36 -13.49 -26.61 -6.20
N ALA A 37 -12.80 -25.49 -6.04
CA ALA A 37 -11.60 -25.18 -6.81
C ALA A 37 -10.42 -25.60 -5.96
N THR A 38 -9.70 -26.64 -6.39
CA THR A 38 -8.35 -26.90 -5.90
C THR A 38 -7.55 -25.59 -6.03
N PRO A 39 -6.75 -25.18 -5.03
CA PRO A 39 -5.85 -24.05 -5.18
C PRO A 39 -5.07 -24.19 -6.49
N GLY A 40 -5.15 -23.17 -7.33
CA GLY A 40 -4.64 -23.21 -8.70
C GLY A 40 -4.15 -21.83 -9.12
N ILE A 41 -3.13 -21.82 -9.98
CA ILE A 41 -2.62 -20.63 -10.63
C ILE A 41 -2.77 -20.82 -12.14
N SER A 42 -3.33 -19.85 -12.83
CA SER A 42 -3.25 -19.75 -14.29
C SER A 42 -2.37 -18.57 -14.70
N LEU A 43 -1.61 -18.77 -15.77
CA LEU A 43 -0.69 -17.79 -16.33
C LEU A 43 -1.17 -17.37 -17.70
N SER A 44 -1.11 -16.07 -17.98
CA SER A 44 -1.24 -15.55 -19.35
C SER A 44 -0.21 -14.47 -19.60
N VAL A 45 0.13 -14.26 -20.88
CA VAL A 45 1.15 -13.30 -21.27
C VAL A 45 0.57 -12.31 -22.28
N SER A 46 0.73 -11.02 -22.00
CA SER A 46 0.26 -9.91 -22.82
C SER A 46 1.37 -8.90 -23.08
N SER A 47 1.16 -7.94 -23.98
CA SER A 47 2.01 -6.75 -24.07
C SER A 47 1.47 -5.66 -23.14
N GLY A 48 2.35 -5.01 -22.39
CA GLY A 48 2.04 -3.86 -21.56
C GLY A 48 3.08 -2.74 -21.70
N PRO A 49 2.92 -1.65 -20.94
CA PRO A 49 3.66 -0.39 -21.16
C PRO A 49 5.17 -0.49 -20.92
N THR A 50 5.63 -1.51 -20.17
CA THR A 50 7.05 -1.78 -19.89
C THR A 50 7.58 -3.05 -20.57
N GLY A 51 6.80 -3.70 -21.44
CA GLY A 51 7.20 -4.92 -22.14
C GLY A 51 6.16 -6.03 -22.09
N MET A 52 6.59 -7.29 -22.08
CA MET A 52 5.69 -8.44 -21.90
C MET A 52 5.23 -8.53 -20.44
N TYR A 53 3.94 -8.74 -20.20
CA TYR A 53 3.31 -8.83 -18.89
C TYR A 53 2.85 -10.26 -18.63
N LEU A 54 3.08 -10.73 -17.41
CA LEU A 54 2.56 -11.98 -16.87
C LEU A 54 1.35 -11.64 -16.00
N THR A 55 0.19 -12.20 -16.33
CA THR A 55 -0.99 -12.17 -15.48
C THR A 55 -1.15 -13.52 -14.79
N ILE A 56 -1.24 -13.47 -13.47
CA ILE A 56 -1.38 -14.62 -12.58
C ILE A 56 -2.75 -14.53 -11.93
N HIS A 57 -3.64 -15.47 -12.22
CA HIS A 57 -4.91 -15.60 -11.50
C HIS A 57 -4.85 -16.81 -10.60
N GLY A 58 -5.35 -16.66 -9.38
CA GLY A 58 -5.44 -17.80 -8.48
C GLY A 58 -6.54 -17.69 -7.45
N PHE A 59 -6.64 -18.75 -6.65
CA PHE A 59 -7.64 -18.91 -5.61
C PHE A 59 -6.99 -19.54 -4.37
N ASN A 60 -7.22 -18.95 -3.20
CA ASN A 60 -6.82 -19.46 -1.90
C ASN A 60 -8.03 -19.58 -0.94
N GLN A 61 -8.17 -20.73 -0.30
CA GLN A 61 -9.24 -21.01 0.67
C GLN A 61 -8.87 -20.67 2.12
N GLN A 62 -7.59 -20.45 2.44
CA GLN A 62 -7.17 -20.17 3.82
C GLN A 62 -7.41 -18.70 4.16
N GLN A 63 -8.25 -18.46 5.17
CA GLN A 63 -8.58 -17.13 5.71
C GLN A 63 -7.83 -16.82 7.01
N ASN A 64 -6.73 -17.54 7.32
CA ASN A 64 -5.94 -17.28 8.52
C ASN A 64 -4.96 -16.14 8.27
N LEU A 65 -5.55 -14.97 8.06
CA LEU A 65 -4.90 -13.68 7.94
C LEU A 65 -4.30 -13.33 9.30
N ILE A 66 -2.99 -13.14 9.34
CA ILE A 66 -2.33 -12.54 10.50
C ILE A 66 -2.47 -11.02 10.35
N ASP A 67 -3.00 -10.38 11.39
CA ASP A 67 -2.88 -8.94 11.64
C ASP A 67 -3.31 -8.01 10.49
N GLY A 68 -4.53 -8.16 9.97
CA GLY A 68 -5.15 -7.13 9.12
C GLY A 68 -4.52 -6.91 7.75
N TYR A 69 -3.72 -7.86 7.27
CA TYR A 69 -3.10 -7.84 5.94
C TYR A 69 -3.74 -8.87 4.99
N ASP A 70 -4.63 -8.40 4.10
CA ASP A 70 -5.32 -9.23 3.08
C ASP A 70 -4.47 -9.51 1.82
N TYR A 71 -3.20 -9.93 1.98
CA TYR A 71 -2.32 -10.20 0.84
C TYR A 71 -1.44 -11.44 1.01
N GLY A 72 -1.00 -12.00 -0.12
CA GLY A 72 0.05 -13.03 -0.18
C GLY A 72 1.17 -12.66 -1.14
N LEU A 73 2.31 -13.31 -0.97
CA LEU A 73 3.52 -13.08 -1.76
C LEU A 73 3.62 -14.05 -2.94
N LEU A 74 4.06 -13.55 -4.08
CA LEU A 74 4.37 -14.35 -5.25
C LEU A 74 5.86 -14.66 -5.28
N THR A 75 6.17 -15.95 -5.40
CA THR A 75 7.52 -16.47 -5.28
C THR A 75 7.87 -17.40 -6.43
N PHE A 76 9.13 -17.35 -6.86
CA PHE A 76 9.75 -18.44 -7.57
C PHE A 76 10.29 -19.45 -6.57
N GLN A 77 9.95 -20.72 -6.71
CA GLN A 77 10.63 -21.80 -6.01
C GLN A 77 11.81 -22.28 -6.83
N ASN A 78 12.98 -22.30 -6.19
CA ASN A 78 14.16 -22.95 -6.74
C ASN A 78 14.09 -24.45 -6.45
N SER A 79 13.67 -25.23 -7.44
CA SER A 79 13.65 -26.71 -7.37
C SER A 79 14.94 -27.35 -7.88
N ASP A 80 15.89 -26.55 -8.38
CA ASP A 80 17.16 -27.02 -8.92
C ASP A 80 18.32 -26.69 -7.97
N PRO A 81 18.79 -27.67 -7.17
CA PRO A 81 19.86 -27.46 -6.21
C PRO A 81 21.22 -27.16 -6.86
N SER A 82 21.36 -27.29 -8.19
CA SER A 82 22.57 -26.87 -8.90
C SER A 82 22.67 -25.36 -9.11
N LYS A 83 21.55 -24.63 -8.98
CA LYS A 83 21.52 -23.17 -9.08
C LYS A 83 21.87 -22.57 -7.72
N ASN A 84 22.90 -21.72 -7.68
CA ASN A 84 23.36 -21.02 -6.47
C ASN A 84 22.39 -19.88 -6.08
N LEU A 85 21.16 -20.24 -5.71
CA LEU A 85 20.08 -19.32 -5.39
C LEU A 85 19.33 -19.80 -4.14
N PRO A 86 18.74 -18.87 -3.39
CA PRO A 86 17.88 -19.22 -2.26
C PRO A 86 16.71 -20.12 -2.69
N PRO A 87 16.12 -20.88 -1.74
CA PRO A 87 15.04 -21.83 -2.03
C PRO A 87 13.78 -21.16 -2.60
N PHE A 88 13.59 -19.87 -2.32
CA PHE A 88 12.54 -19.06 -2.91
C PHE A 88 13.02 -17.64 -3.19
N LEU A 89 12.43 -17.00 -4.19
CA LEU A 89 12.63 -15.60 -4.53
C LEU A 89 11.28 -14.91 -4.68
N THR A 90 10.99 -13.90 -3.87
CA THR A 90 9.78 -13.10 -3.96
C THR A 90 9.90 -12.09 -5.08
N PHE A 91 8.91 -11.99 -5.96
CA PHE A 91 8.92 -11.05 -7.09
C PHE A 91 7.68 -10.14 -7.14
N GLY A 92 6.67 -10.41 -6.32
CA GLY A 92 5.45 -9.61 -6.28
C GLY A 92 4.58 -9.95 -5.09
N ALA A 93 3.46 -9.23 -4.96
CA ALA A 93 2.44 -9.46 -3.95
C ALA A 93 1.07 -9.26 -4.59
N ALA A 94 0.07 -10.02 -4.14
CA ALA A 94 -1.30 -9.89 -4.61
C ALA A 94 -2.27 -9.97 -3.43
N SER A 95 -3.31 -9.16 -3.49
CA SER A 95 -4.34 -9.17 -2.47
C SER A 95 -5.34 -10.26 -2.71
N ILE A 96 -5.84 -10.82 -1.62
CA ILE A 96 -6.84 -11.87 -1.64
C ILE A 96 -8.19 -11.22 -1.41
N LYS A 97 -9.10 -11.36 -2.38
CA LYS A 97 -10.46 -10.87 -2.27
C LYS A 97 -11.23 -11.68 -1.23
N SER A 98 -12.35 -11.14 -0.76
CA SER A 98 -13.23 -11.81 0.21
C SER A 98 -13.79 -13.16 -0.29
N ASP A 99 -13.80 -13.37 -1.60
CA ASP A 99 -14.16 -14.64 -2.24
C ASP A 99 -13.00 -15.63 -2.39
N GLY A 100 -11.80 -15.29 -1.90
CA GLY A 100 -10.58 -16.11 -1.96
C GLY A 100 -9.80 -15.97 -3.26
N THR A 101 -10.26 -15.19 -4.24
CA THR A 101 -9.55 -15.00 -5.50
C THR A 101 -8.47 -13.93 -5.40
N PHE A 102 -7.38 -14.08 -6.17
CA PHE A 102 -6.37 -13.02 -6.33
C PHE A 102 -6.00 -12.87 -7.80
N THR A 103 -5.48 -11.70 -8.14
CA THR A 103 -4.88 -11.45 -9.45
C THR A 103 -3.64 -10.61 -9.26
N TRP A 104 -2.56 -11.01 -9.92
CA TRP A 104 -1.36 -10.23 -10.07
C TRP A 104 -1.08 -10.01 -11.55
N GLU A 105 -0.65 -8.81 -11.88
CA GLU A 105 -0.24 -8.45 -13.22
C GLU A 105 1.02 -7.59 -13.11
N GLY A 106 2.05 -7.98 -13.84
CA GLY A 106 3.30 -7.25 -13.89
C GLY A 106 4.14 -7.72 -15.08
N PRO A 107 5.25 -7.04 -15.39
CA PRO A 107 6.16 -7.50 -16.43
C PRO A 107 6.61 -8.95 -16.19
N LEU A 108 7.13 -9.61 -17.23
CA LEU A 108 7.79 -10.90 -17.06
C LEU A 108 8.85 -10.78 -15.96
N PRO A 109 8.76 -11.57 -14.87
CA PRO A 109 9.67 -11.38 -13.77
C PRO A 109 11.05 -11.94 -14.14
N ARG A 110 12.06 -11.09 -14.11
CA ARG A 110 13.48 -11.40 -14.41
C ARG A 110 14.35 -11.46 -13.14
N ALA A 111 13.67 -11.30 -12.01
CA ALA A 111 14.19 -10.75 -10.78
C ALA A 111 13.37 -11.25 -9.60
N GLY A 112 14.00 -11.44 -8.46
CA GLY A 112 13.30 -11.56 -7.19
C GLY A 112 14.21 -11.18 -6.04
N PHE A 113 13.66 -11.11 -4.84
CA PHE A 113 14.42 -10.87 -3.62
C PHE A 113 14.24 -12.02 -2.64
N TYR A 114 15.21 -12.20 -1.77
CA TYR A 114 15.17 -13.15 -0.67
C TYR A 114 15.47 -12.44 0.64
N ASP A 115 14.59 -12.64 1.62
CA ASP A 115 14.79 -12.12 2.97
C ASP A 115 15.84 -12.95 3.69
N SER A 116 17.02 -12.34 3.88
CA SER A 116 18.11 -12.91 4.68
C SER A 116 18.15 -12.28 6.07
N PRO A 117 18.87 -12.87 7.05
CA PRO A 117 19.10 -12.25 8.35
C PRO A 117 19.71 -10.85 8.28
N ASP A 118 20.48 -10.57 7.23
CA ASP A 118 21.13 -9.28 7.01
C ASP A 118 20.24 -8.30 6.22
N GLY A 119 19.01 -8.68 5.88
CA GLY A 119 18.03 -7.91 5.12
C GLY A 119 17.69 -8.53 3.75
N PRO A 120 16.68 -7.99 3.04
CA PRO A 120 16.34 -8.42 1.69
C PRO A 120 17.52 -8.26 0.71
N GLN A 121 17.80 -9.33 -0.03
CA GLN A 121 18.86 -9.42 -1.04
C GLN A 121 18.24 -9.64 -2.41
N LEU A 122 18.66 -8.89 -3.43
CA LEU A 122 18.17 -9.03 -4.81
C LEU A 122 18.93 -10.13 -5.55
N TYR A 123 18.22 -10.91 -6.35
CA TYR A 123 18.80 -11.96 -7.18
C TYR A 123 18.21 -11.94 -8.58
N GLN A 124 19.08 -12.12 -9.58
CA GLN A 124 18.69 -12.46 -10.94
C GLN A 124 18.09 -13.87 -10.97
N VAL A 125 16.91 -14.00 -11.58
CA VAL A 125 16.26 -15.31 -11.70
C VAL A 125 16.91 -16.06 -12.88
N PRO A 126 17.26 -17.35 -12.75
CA PRO A 126 18.07 -18.07 -13.71
C PRO A 126 17.22 -18.49 -14.91
N LEU A 127 17.84 -18.62 -16.08
CA LEU A 127 17.18 -19.20 -17.25
C LEU A 127 16.67 -20.62 -16.97
N GLY A 128 15.64 -21.00 -17.72
CA GLY A 128 15.05 -22.34 -17.70
C GLY A 128 13.80 -22.44 -16.82
N HIS A 129 13.47 -23.67 -16.44
CA HIS A 129 12.25 -24.00 -15.71
C HIS A 129 12.28 -23.47 -14.27
N MET A 130 11.19 -22.83 -13.86
CA MET A 130 10.91 -22.37 -12.49
C MET A 130 9.46 -22.71 -12.13
N GLU A 131 9.20 -22.94 -10.84
CA GLU A 131 7.83 -23.07 -10.32
C GLU A 131 7.41 -21.73 -9.70
N ILE A 132 6.28 -21.18 -10.14
CA ILE A 132 5.65 -20.01 -9.52
C ILE A 132 4.67 -20.51 -8.46
N SER A 133 4.77 -19.94 -7.27
CA SER A 133 3.87 -20.21 -6.14
C SER A 133 3.39 -18.94 -5.47
N PHE A 134 2.20 -19.03 -4.88
CA PHE A 134 1.62 -18.00 -4.00
C PHE A 134 1.73 -18.45 -2.54
N PHE A 135 2.32 -17.62 -1.69
CA PHE A 135 2.67 -17.93 -0.30
C PHE A 135 1.94 -17.03 0.71
N GLU A 136 1.45 -17.65 1.79
CA GLU A 136 0.98 -16.97 3.00
C GLU A 136 1.96 -17.25 4.15
N PHE A 137 2.25 -16.24 4.98
CA PHE A 137 3.07 -16.39 6.18
C PHE A 137 2.37 -17.29 7.20
N ASN A 138 2.54 -18.61 7.07
CA ASN A 138 2.32 -19.71 8.05
C ASN A 138 1.90 -21.04 7.40
N GLY A 139 1.92 -21.19 6.07
CA GLY A 139 1.62 -22.47 5.46
C GLY A 139 1.70 -22.48 3.93
N PHE A 140 2.20 -23.59 3.40
CA PHE A 140 2.19 -23.87 1.96
C PHE A 140 0.80 -24.42 1.57
N SER A 141 -0.09 -23.58 1.03
CA SER A 141 -1.36 -24.07 0.46
C SER A 141 -1.78 -23.42 -0.87
N GLY A 142 -0.87 -22.72 -1.54
CA GLY A 142 -1.14 -22.11 -2.85
C GLY A 142 -0.99 -23.09 -4.01
N GLY A 143 -1.78 -22.86 -5.08
CA GLY A 143 -1.56 -23.51 -6.37
C GLY A 143 -0.16 -23.22 -6.92
N ARG A 144 0.32 -24.08 -7.82
CA ARG A 144 1.63 -23.97 -8.47
C ARG A 144 1.44 -23.89 -9.97
N ALA A 145 2.29 -23.13 -10.65
CA ALA A 145 2.33 -23.10 -12.10
C ALA A 145 3.78 -23.14 -12.60
N ASP A 146 4.03 -23.98 -13.61
CA ASP A 146 5.32 -24.03 -14.27
C ASP A 146 5.50 -22.82 -15.18
N PHE A 147 6.69 -22.24 -15.12
CA PHE A 147 7.07 -21.11 -15.95
C PHE A 147 8.50 -21.29 -16.45
N THR A 148 8.73 -21.04 -17.74
CA THR A 148 10.07 -21.13 -18.33
C THR A 148 10.59 -19.74 -18.62
N ILE A 149 11.70 -19.39 -17.99
CA ILE A 149 12.39 -18.12 -18.22
C ILE A 149 13.33 -18.32 -19.40
N THR A 150 12.96 -17.73 -20.53
CA THR A 150 13.73 -17.81 -21.79
C THR A 150 14.68 -16.64 -21.98
N ASP A 151 14.51 -15.58 -21.20
CA ASP A 151 15.35 -14.39 -21.18
C ASP A 151 15.45 -13.85 -19.75
N ASN A 152 16.68 -13.74 -19.25
CA ASN A 152 17.00 -13.11 -17.98
C ASN A 152 18.17 -12.13 -18.13
N THR A 153 18.56 -11.74 -19.35
CA THR A 153 19.78 -10.93 -19.58
C THR A 153 19.72 -9.56 -18.91
N GLU A 154 18.52 -9.18 -18.46
CA GLU A 154 18.19 -7.95 -17.75
C GLU A 154 17.53 -8.31 -16.38
N GLY A 155 18.22 -8.94 -15.43
CA GLY A 155 17.73 -9.14 -14.05
C GLY A 155 18.60 -8.37 -13.06
N PRO A 156 18.12 -8.00 -11.85
CA PRO A 156 18.89 -7.18 -10.93
C PRO A 156 20.16 -7.91 -10.49
N PHE A 157 21.23 -7.11 -10.44
CA PHE A 157 22.53 -7.28 -9.81
C PHE A 157 22.74 -8.55 -8.98
N ALA A 158 23.86 -9.22 -9.28
CA ALA A 158 24.58 -10.13 -8.39
C ALA A 158 25.76 -9.39 -7.72
N ASP A 159 25.51 -8.24 -7.10
CA ASP A 159 26.49 -7.56 -6.23
C ASP A 159 25.91 -7.49 -4.82
N ASP A 160 26.51 -8.27 -3.94
CA ASP A 160 26.15 -8.52 -2.54
C ASP A 160 26.62 -7.41 -1.59
N THR A 161 27.30 -6.37 -2.09
CA THR A 161 28.00 -5.42 -1.21
C THR A 161 27.22 -4.16 -0.85
N ASN A 162 26.10 -3.83 -1.51
CA ASN A 162 25.29 -2.64 -1.20
C ASN A 162 23.81 -2.78 -1.63
N THR A 163 22.98 -3.47 -0.83
CA THR A 163 21.56 -3.59 -1.15
C THR A 163 20.78 -2.29 -0.92
N PRO A 164 19.77 -1.98 -1.77
CA PRO A 164 18.84 -0.87 -1.58
C PRO A 164 18.26 -0.76 -0.17
N VAL A 165 18.04 -1.89 0.49
CA VAL A 165 17.51 -2.00 1.86
C VAL A 165 18.37 -1.25 2.87
N TYR A 166 19.70 -1.43 2.85
CA TYR A 166 20.57 -0.75 3.83
C TYR A 166 20.47 0.77 3.70
N SER A 167 20.31 1.28 2.48
CA SER A 167 20.19 2.71 2.24
C SER A 167 18.84 3.26 2.73
N MET A 168 17.75 2.51 2.56
CA MET A 168 16.43 2.84 3.13
C MET A 168 16.44 2.75 4.66
N ASP A 169 17.14 1.76 5.22
CA ASP A 169 17.30 1.59 6.66
C ASP A 169 18.09 2.74 7.30
N ARG A 170 19.19 3.18 6.67
CA ARG A 170 19.94 4.37 7.10
C ARG A 170 19.03 5.61 7.14
N LEU A 171 18.21 5.80 6.11
CA LEU A 171 17.26 6.93 6.06
C LEU A 171 16.22 6.88 7.19
N TRP A 172 15.70 5.69 7.51
CA TRP A 172 14.79 5.52 8.64
C TRP A 172 15.50 5.78 9.99
N LYS A 173 16.69 5.20 10.18
CA LYS A 173 17.46 5.33 11.43
C LYS A 173 17.85 6.78 11.74
N ARG A 174 18.15 7.57 10.71
CA ARG A 174 18.45 9.00 10.84
C ARG A 174 17.36 9.76 11.61
N THR A 175 16.08 9.41 11.45
CA THR A 175 14.96 10.19 12.01
C THR A 175 14.11 9.41 13.02
N ASP A 176 13.63 8.25 12.65
CA ASP A 176 12.52 7.57 13.32
C ASP A 176 13.01 6.60 14.40
N GLN A 177 14.27 6.15 14.33
CA GLN A 177 14.88 5.36 15.42
C GLN A 177 14.87 6.11 16.76
N LEU A 178 15.08 7.43 16.73
CA LEU A 178 15.07 8.26 17.94
C LEU A 178 13.67 8.31 18.57
N ILE A 179 12.62 8.26 17.75
CA ILE A 179 11.23 8.21 18.23
C ILE A 179 10.97 6.83 18.83
N ALA A 180 11.37 5.76 18.12
CA ALA A 180 11.23 4.38 18.57
C ALA A 180 11.97 4.10 19.89
N ALA A 181 13.15 4.72 20.08
CA ALA A 181 13.94 4.61 21.30
C ALA A 181 13.43 5.50 22.45
N GLY A 182 12.45 6.37 22.21
CA GLY A 182 11.97 7.34 23.20
C GLY A 182 12.95 8.48 23.48
N GLU A 183 13.94 8.69 22.62
CA GLU A 183 14.99 9.71 22.74
C GLU A 183 14.51 11.09 22.27
N THR A 184 13.44 11.15 21.46
CA THR A 184 12.77 12.39 21.04
C THR A 184 11.25 12.24 21.00
N SER A 185 10.51 13.35 21.17
CA SER A 185 9.05 13.38 21.01
C SER A 185 8.67 14.28 19.83
N ARG A 186 8.25 13.65 18.72
CA ARG A 186 7.73 14.27 17.49
C ARG A 186 6.95 13.23 16.68
N SER A 187 6.21 13.66 15.66
CA SER A 187 5.52 12.76 14.73
C SER A 187 6.50 11.92 13.87
N TRP A 188 6.03 10.75 13.43
CA TRP A 188 6.78 9.83 12.57
C TRP A 188 6.94 10.39 11.15
N LEU A 189 8.15 10.28 10.59
CA LEU A 189 8.43 10.69 9.21
C LEU A 189 8.15 9.56 8.21
N TRP A 190 8.46 8.33 8.60
CA TRP A 190 8.33 7.13 7.77
C TRP A 190 7.32 6.16 8.35
N GLY A 191 7.31 6.00 9.68
CA GLY A 191 6.37 5.14 10.41
C GLY A 191 7.03 4.28 11.49
N PRO A 192 6.23 3.75 12.44
CA PRO A 192 6.69 2.79 13.44
C PRO A 192 7.21 1.50 12.76
N ARG A 193 8.07 0.77 13.47
CA ARG A 193 8.81 -0.37 12.90
C ARG A 193 9.16 -1.38 13.98
N ASP A 194 9.07 -2.66 13.65
CA ASP A 194 9.83 -3.69 14.34
C ASP A 194 11.11 -3.96 13.53
N SER A 195 12.26 -3.74 14.17
CA SER A 195 13.62 -4.19 13.78
C SER A 195 14.37 -3.57 12.59
N GLY A 196 13.77 -2.98 11.56
CA GLY A 196 14.63 -2.64 10.42
C GLY A 196 14.11 -2.89 9.02
N ASN A 197 12.84 -3.24 8.84
CA ASN A 197 12.25 -3.34 7.51
C ASN A 197 10.92 -2.58 7.48
N GLY A 198 10.55 -1.96 6.36
CA GLY A 198 9.17 -1.53 6.17
C GLY A 198 8.22 -2.74 6.23
N PHE A 199 6.91 -2.52 6.24
CA PHE A 199 5.98 -3.64 6.39
C PHE A 199 5.94 -4.58 5.17
N VAL A 200 6.38 -4.11 4.00
CA VAL A 200 6.60 -4.97 2.82
C VAL A 200 7.67 -4.40 1.90
N SER A 201 8.50 -5.27 1.33
CA SER A 201 9.42 -4.94 0.24
C SER A 201 9.09 -5.77 -0.99
N LEU A 202 9.23 -5.19 -2.19
CA LEU A 202 8.93 -5.87 -3.46
C LEU A 202 9.59 -5.16 -4.65
N LEU A 203 9.43 -5.75 -5.84
CA LEU A 203 9.84 -5.16 -7.10
C LEU A 203 8.62 -4.59 -7.82
N GLU A 204 8.74 -3.38 -8.34
CA GLU A 204 7.69 -2.74 -9.15
C GLU A 204 8.18 -2.40 -10.56
N PRO A 205 7.32 -2.49 -11.59
CA PRO A 205 7.65 -2.05 -12.94
C PRO A 205 8.04 -0.57 -12.98
N TYR A 206 9.16 -0.28 -13.64
CA TYR A 206 9.62 1.07 -13.94
C TYR A 206 10.53 1.05 -15.17
N ALA A 207 10.09 1.57 -16.31
CA ALA A 207 10.75 1.36 -17.61
C ALA A 207 12.21 1.79 -17.64
N GLU A 208 12.54 2.91 -17.02
CA GLU A 208 13.90 3.48 -16.98
C GLU A 208 14.76 2.91 -15.84
N ALA A 209 14.17 2.10 -14.95
CA ALA A 209 14.96 1.40 -13.95
C ALA A 209 15.90 0.41 -14.63
N SER A 210 17.00 0.10 -13.96
CA SER A 210 17.87 -0.98 -14.40
C SER A 210 17.02 -2.24 -14.61
N HIS A 211 16.85 -2.61 -15.87
CA HIS A 211 16.08 -3.77 -16.31
C HIS A 211 14.54 -3.68 -16.18
N GLY A 212 13.97 -2.47 -16.10
CA GLY A 212 12.52 -2.27 -16.11
C GLY A 212 11.85 -2.47 -14.74
N TRP A 213 12.61 -2.62 -13.65
CA TRP A 213 12.10 -2.83 -12.30
C TRP A 213 12.84 -2.00 -11.25
N ARG A 214 12.08 -1.32 -10.38
CA ARG A 214 12.60 -0.63 -9.19
C ARG A 214 12.38 -1.48 -7.94
N PHE A 215 13.31 -1.40 -6.99
CA PHE A 215 13.13 -1.96 -5.67
C PHE A 215 12.37 -0.99 -4.78
N VAL A 216 11.38 -1.48 -4.04
CA VAL A 216 10.54 -0.62 -3.20
C VAL A 216 10.35 -1.23 -1.82
N THR A 217 10.29 -0.37 -0.81
CA THR A 217 9.89 -0.74 0.55
C THR A 217 8.81 0.21 1.02
N TYR A 218 7.71 -0.38 1.48
CA TYR A 218 6.56 0.32 2.03
C TYR A 218 6.67 0.48 3.54
N TYR A 219 6.40 1.69 3.99
CA TYR A 219 6.25 2.09 5.39
C TYR A 219 4.88 2.72 5.57
N ASP A 220 4.39 2.90 6.79
CA ASP A 220 3.08 3.51 7.03
C ASP A 220 2.90 4.84 6.29
N LYS A 221 3.90 5.72 6.37
CA LYS A 221 3.85 7.06 5.80
C LYS A 221 4.41 7.16 4.37
N THR A 222 4.97 6.09 3.78
CA THR A 222 5.64 6.18 2.47
C THR A 222 5.83 4.86 1.74
N ARG A 223 6.27 4.96 0.48
CA ARG A 223 6.99 3.93 -0.25
C ARG A 223 8.33 4.54 -0.69
N MET A 224 9.41 4.03 -0.12
CA MET A 224 10.77 4.32 -0.57
C MET A 224 11.09 3.46 -1.78
N GLU A 225 11.91 3.97 -2.68
CA GLU A 225 12.26 3.27 -3.91
C GLU A 225 13.71 3.52 -4.35
N VAL A 226 14.29 2.54 -5.03
CA VAL A 226 15.58 2.64 -5.72
C VAL A 226 15.38 2.17 -7.15
N THR A 227 15.48 3.11 -8.09
CA THR A 227 15.31 2.90 -9.54
C THR A 227 16.61 2.46 -10.21
N ASN A 228 17.76 2.92 -9.71
CA ASN A 228 19.08 2.53 -10.19
C ASN A 228 19.93 2.00 -9.03
N PRO A 229 19.97 0.69 -8.78
CA PRO A 229 20.78 0.10 -7.72
C PRO A 229 22.30 0.34 -7.89
N GLY A 230 22.77 0.58 -9.11
CA GLY A 230 24.17 0.95 -9.39
C GLY A 230 24.45 2.45 -9.26
N GLY A 231 23.50 3.22 -8.74
CA GLY A 231 23.63 4.67 -8.54
C GLY A 231 24.56 5.05 -7.39
N ASP A 232 24.87 6.35 -7.28
CA ASP A 232 25.66 6.90 -6.19
C ASP A 232 24.87 6.86 -4.88
N THR A 233 25.22 5.92 -3.99
CA THR A 233 24.57 5.72 -2.69
C THR A 233 24.77 6.88 -1.70
N SER A 234 25.68 7.81 -1.98
CA SER A 234 25.88 9.02 -1.18
C SER A 234 24.92 10.16 -1.55
N SER A 235 24.27 10.06 -2.72
CA SER A 235 23.27 11.03 -3.13
C SER A 235 22.03 10.95 -2.24
N PRO A 236 21.47 12.08 -1.76
CA PRO A 236 20.19 12.07 -1.05
C PRO A 236 19.03 11.57 -1.91
N TYR A 237 19.21 11.51 -3.24
CA TYR A 237 18.22 11.00 -4.20
C TYR A 237 18.51 9.58 -4.68
N TYR A 238 19.46 8.86 -4.07
CA TYR A 238 19.64 7.43 -4.35
C TYR A 238 18.39 6.63 -3.97
N VAL A 239 17.91 6.86 -2.74
CA VAL A 239 16.58 6.46 -2.32
C VAL A 239 15.65 7.62 -2.65
N THR A 240 14.57 7.37 -3.38
CA THR A 240 13.49 8.36 -3.59
C THR A 240 12.21 7.92 -2.88
N ASN A 241 11.21 8.79 -2.89
CA ASN A 241 9.88 8.51 -2.38
C ASN A 241 8.91 8.60 -3.55
N GLY A 242 8.03 7.60 -3.69
CA GLY A 242 7.06 7.56 -4.78
C GLY A 242 6.08 8.74 -4.75
N LEU A 243 5.48 9.06 -5.89
CA LEU A 243 4.46 10.11 -6.07
C LEU A 243 3.08 9.69 -5.53
N LEU A 244 3.06 9.00 -4.38
CA LEU A 244 1.91 8.19 -3.94
C LEU A 244 0.59 8.94 -3.91
N VAL A 245 0.62 10.16 -3.38
CA VAL A 245 -0.59 10.98 -3.24
C VAL A 245 -1.04 11.50 -4.60
N GLN A 246 -0.11 11.98 -5.44
CA GLN A 246 -0.44 12.39 -6.80
C GLN A 246 -1.03 11.23 -7.61
N GLU A 247 -0.47 10.03 -7.52
CA GLU A 247 -0.97 8.83 -8.19
C GLU A 247 -2.37 8.44 -7.67
N MET A 248 -2.60 8.46 -6.35
CA MET A 248 -3.91 8.15 -5.76
C MET A 248 -4.99 9.19 -6.10
N VAL A 249 -4.64 10.48 -6.12
CA VAL A 249 -5.59 11.54 -6.46
C VAL A 249 -5.94 11.51 -7.95
N THR A 250 -4.96 11.28 -8.83
CA THR A 250 -5.17 11.36 -10.28
C THR A 250 -5.53 10.03 -10.94
N GLY A 251 -5.31 8.91 -10.26
CA GLY A 251 -5.42 7.59 -10.86
C GLY A 251 -4.29 7.25 -11.83
N GLN A 252 -3.27 8.09 -11.98
CA GLN A 252 -2.15 7.88 -12.90
C GLN A 252 -1.00 7.16 -12.20
N MET A 253 -0.98 5.84 -12.25
CA MET A 253 0.06 5.04 -11.60
C MET A 253 1.36 5.10 -12.39
N GLN A 254 2.47 5.49 -11.74
CA GLN A 254 3.76 5.64 -12.42
C GLN A 254 4.42 4.29 -12.70
N LEU A 255 4.82 4.08 -13.94
CA LEU A 255 5.53 2.90 -14.46
C LEU A 255 6.84 3.27 -15.20
N GLY A 256 7.25 4.53 -15.12
CA GLY A 256 8.46 5.08 -15.71
C GLY A 256 8.50 6.60 -15.54
N ASP A 257 9.57 7.25 -15.99
CA ASP A 257 9.73 8.71 -15.91
C ASP A 257 8.54 9.43 -16.56
N ASN A 258 8.09 8.92 -17.71
CA ASN A 258 6.98 9.49 -18.48
C ASN A 258 5.92 8.43 -18.88
N ILE A 259 5.89 7.29 -18.19
CA ILE A 259 5.00 6.17 -18.50
C ILE A 259 4.05 5.97 -17.33
N PHE A 260 2.75 6.03 -17.60
CA PHE A 260 1.70 5.91 -16.61
C PHE A 260 0.64 4.91 -17.04
N GLN A 261 0.11 4.17 -16.07
CA GLN A 261 -1.09 3.36 -16.24
C GLN A 261 -2.27 4.11 -15.62
N THR A 262 -3.32 4.32 -16.41
CA THR A 262 -4.58 4.88 -15.92
C THR A 262 -5.32 3.86 -15.07
N THR A 263 -5.79 4.32 -13.92
CA THR A 263 -6.51 3.54 -12.94
C THR A 263 -7.60 4.39 -12.28
N THR A 264 -8.50 3.78 -11.51
CA THR A 264 -9.49 4.56 -10.76
C THR A 264 -8.78 5.33 -9.62
N PRO A 265 -8.98 6.64 -9.49
CA PRO A 265 -8.53 7.39 -8.32
C PRO A 265 -8.96 6.74 -7.00
N ALA A 266 -8.17 6.91 -5.95
CA ALA A 266 -8.39 6.17 -4.71
C ALA A 266 -9.61 6.70 -3.94
N SER A 267 -10.58 5.81 -3.69
CA SER A 267 -11.76 6.07 -2.85
C SER A 267 -11.47 5.93 -1.34
N ILE A 268 -10.21 5.73 -0.96
CA ILE A 268 -9.76 5.60 0.43
C ILE A 268 -9.73 7.00 1.08
N PRO A 269 -10.25 7.17 2.32
CA PRO A 269 -10.17 8.43 3.05
C PRO A 269 -8.72 8.94 3.13
N ALA A 270 -8.50 10.23 2.87
CA ALA A 270 -7.14 10.79 2.81
C ALA A 270 -6.54 11.15 4.18
N ALA A 271 -7.39 11.30 5.21
CA ALA A 271 -6.99 11.57 6.59
C ALA A 271 -7.84 10.75 7.58
N GLY A 272 -7.34 10.61 8.81
CA GLY A 272 -8.03 9.91 9.89
C GLY A 272 -7.95 8.39 9.85
N ASP A 273 -8.84 7.76 10.61
CA ASP A 273 -8.91 6.31 10.80
C ASP A 273 -9.33 5.61 9.50
N LEU A 274 -8.70 4.48 9.16
CA LEU A 274 -9.12 3.63 8.04
C LEU A 274 -10.35 2.80 8.44
N SER A 275 -11.50 3.46 8.59
CA SER A 275 -12.77 2.83 8.93
C SER A 275 -13.89 3.28 7.99
N PRO A 276 -14.94 2.46 7.79
CA PRO A 276 -16.11 2.84 7.00
C PRO A 276 -16.87 4.07 7.55
N ASP A 277 -16.71 4.37 8.85
CA ASP A 277 -17.38 5.48 9.52
C ASP A 277 -16.60 6.81 9.37
N ASN A 278 -15.40 6.79 8.76
CA ASN A 278 -14.62 7.99 8.53
C ASN A 278 -15.20 8.79 7.35
N GLN A 279 -15.66 10.01 7.64
CA GLN A 279 -16.26 10.94 6.67
C GLN A 279 -15.23 11.83 5.97
N SER A 280 -13.93 11.66 6.24
CA SER A 280 -12.89 12.40 5.51
C SER A 280 -13.03 12.19 3.99
N PRO A 281 -12.85 13.24 3.18
CA PRO A 281 -12.77 13.09 1.74
C PRO A 281 -11.70 12.08 1.35
N SER A 282 -12.03 11.31 0.31
CA SER A 282 -11.09 10.38 -0.31
C SER A 282 -10.06 11.12 -1.16
N PHE A 283 -8.95 10.46 -1.50
CA PHE A 283 -7.99 11.04 -2.45
C PHE A 283 -8.67 11.44 -3.78
N ALA A 284 -9.63 10.65 -4.26
CA ALA A 284 -10.41 10.96 -5.47
C ALA A 284 -11.16 12.29 -5.36
N ALA A 285 -11.70 12.63 -4.19
CA ALA A 285 -12.40 13.89 -3.97
C ALA A 285 -11.47 15.12 -4.12
N TYR A 286 -10.19 14.98 -3.78
CA TYR A 286 -9.22 16.06 -3.92
C TYR A 286 -8.84 16.37 -5.38
N ALA A 287 -9.16 15.49 -6.32
CA ALA A 287 -8.92 15.73 -7.75
C ALA A 287 -9.71 16.95 -8.25
N GLU A 288 -10.88 17.22 -7.66
CA GLU A 288 -11.76 18.34 -8.00
C GLU A 288 -11.17 19.71 -7.60
N VAL A 289 -10.27 19.73 -6.63
CA VAL A 289 -9.67 20.96 -6.08
C VAL A 289 -8.21 21.18 -6.49
N MET A 290 -7.56 20.22 -7.15
CA MET A 290 -6.18 20.36 -7.63
C MET A 290 -5.96 21.55 -8.56
N ARG A 291 -6.98 21.95 -9.33
CA ARG A 291 -6.86 23.01 -10.36
C ARG A 291 -7.36 24.37 -9.90
N TRP A 292 -7.69 24.51 -8.62
CA TRP A 292 -8.22 25.75 -8.09
C TRP A 292 -7.13 26.81 -8.05
N ALA A 293 -7.54 28.08 -8.18
CA ALA A 293 -6.60 29.19 -8.07
C ALA A 293 -5.98 29.18 -6.67
N PRO A 294 -4.66 29.44 -6.55
CA PRO A 294 -4.02 29.49 -5.25
C PRO A 294 -4.59 30.62 -4.39
N TYR A 295 -4.52 30.45 -3.08
CA TYR A 295 -4.71 31.56 -2.14
C TYR A 295 -3.70 32.68 -2.41
N GLN A 296 -3.99 33.87 -1.91
CA GLN A 296 -3.00 34.93 -1.81
C GLN A 296 -2.17 34.74 -0.53
N ASP A 297 -0.95 35.28 -0.55
CA ASP A 297 -0.08 35.25 0.63
C ASP A 297 -0.76 35.94 1.83
N GLY A 298 -0.79 35.25 2.97
CA GLY A 298 -1.41 35.71 4.20
C GLY A 298 -2.92 35.46 4.33
N ASP A 299 -3.58 34.94 3.30
CA ASP A 299 -5.01 34.58 3.35
C ASP A 299 -5.28 33.60 4.50
N ILE A 300 -6.37 33.81 5.22
CA ILE A 300 -6.84 32.85 6.24
C ILE A 300 -7.56 31.71 5.54
N ILE A 301 -7.10 30.49 5.80
CA ILE A 301 -7.65 29.25 5.25
C ILE A 301 -8.89 28.88 6.06
N ARG A 302 -10.07 28.98 5.43
CA ARG A 302 -11.39 28.77 6.04
C ARG A 302 -12.28 27.81 5.25
N GLN A 303 -11.75 27.28 4.16
CA GLN A 303 -12.45 26.40 3.25
C GLN A 303 -12.42 25.00 3.85
N GLU A 304 -13.60 24.42 3.94
CA GLU A 304 -13.81 23.03 4.30
C GLU A 304 -14.10 22.23 3.03
N ILE A 305 -13.66 20.97 3.00
CA ILE A 305 -13.96 20.02 1.95
C ILE A 305 -14.71 18.81 2.55
N ASP A 306 -15.85 18.50 1.94
CA ASP A 306 -16.71 17.37 2.33
C ASP A 306 -16.30 16.08 1.58
N GLN A 307 -16.88 14.97 2.01
CA GLN A 307 -16.59 13.63 1.48
C GLN A 307 -16.75 13.52 -0.05
N ASP A 308 -17.66 14.29 -0.64
CA ASP A 308 -17.97 14.31 -2.07
C ASP A 308 -17.07 15.26 -2.89
N GLY A 309 -16.14 15.96 -2.24
CA GLY A 309 -15.27 16.97 -2.88
C GLY A 309 -15.89 18.36 -2.98
N SER A 310 -17.13 18.55 -2.53
CA SER A 310 -17.73 19.88 -2.41
C SER A 310 -16.97 20.70 -1.36
N THR A 311 -16.76 21.98 -1.64
CA THR A 311 -16.14 22.89 -0.67
C THR A 311 -17.06 24.03 -0.27
N TYR A 312 -16.93 24.50 0.96
CA TYR A 312 -17.66 25.65 1.47
C TYR A 312 -16.79 26.44 2.46
N SER A 313 -17.16 27.70 2.69
CA SER A 313 -16.50 28.51 3.71
C SER A 313 -17.15 28.27 5.06
N ASN A 314 -16.38 27.91 6.07
CA ASN A 314 -16.86 27.75 7.44
C ASN A 314 -16.33 28.90 8.32
N ASN A 315 -17.26 29.59 8.99
CA ASN A 315 -16.98 30.80 9.76
C ASN A 315 -16.32 30.54 11.13
N ALA A 316 -16.27 29.29 11.60
CA ALA A 316 -15.62 28.93 12.87
C ALA A 316 -14.11 28.68 12.71
N LEU A 317 -13.67 28.21 11.55
CA LEU A 317 -12.27 27.86 11.26
C LEU A 317 -11.25 29.03 11.36
N PRO A 318 -11.61 30.30 11.08
CA PRO A 318 -10.69 31.42 11.24
C PRO A 318 -10.13 31.59 12.65
N ASP A 319 -10.78 31.04 13.68
CA ASP A 319 -10.32 31.09 15.06
C ASP A 319 -9.00 30.32 15.26
N TYR A 320 -8.69 29.34 14.39
CA TYR A 320 -7.41 28.64 14.39
C TYR A 320 -6.26 29.47 13.77
N ASN A 321 -6.57 30.60 13.11
CA ASN A 321 -5.61 31.52 12.48
C ASN A 321 -4.58 30.85 11.54
N VAL A 322 -4.99 29.78 10.85
CA VAL A 322 -4.18 29.12 9.83
C VAL A 322 -4.18 29.98 8.56
N ARG A 323 -2.98 30.25 8.02
CA ARG A 323 -2.77 31.08 6.84
C ARG A 323 -2.04 30.34 5.72
N ALA A 324 -2.26 30.76 4.48
CA ALA A 324 -1.38 30.49 3.35
C ALA A 324 -0.12 31.35 3.46
N VAL A 325 1.09 30.77 3.47
CA VAL A 325 2.33 31.55 3.77
C VAL A 325 3.55 31.25 2.88
N HIS A 326 3.51 30.21 2.04
CA HIS A 326 4.64 29.89 1.16
C HIS A 326 4.16 29.41 -0.20
N PHE A 327 4.30 30.27 -1.22
CA PHE A 327 3.98 29.93 -2.59
C PHE A 327 5.04 29.03 -3.23
N VAL A 328 4.62 27.87 -3.71
CA VAL A 328 5.45 26.96 -4.52
C VAL A 328 5.13 27.19 -5.99
N LYS A 329 6.07 27.77 -6.72
CA LYS A 329 5.88 28.17 -8.13
C LYS A 329 5.71 26.97 -9.07
N GLU A 330 6.31 25.83 -8.73
CA GLU A 330 6.35 24.62 -9.55
C GLU A 330 4.94 24.03 -9.74
N THR A 331 4.12 24.10 -8.70
CA THR A 331 2.75 23.57 -8.70
C THR A 331 1.69 24.66 -8.56
N SER A 332 2.11 25.92 -8.33
CA SER A 332 1.23 27.07 -8.14
C SER A 332 0.27 26.91 -6.95
N HIS A 333 0.78 26.44 -5.81
CA HIS A 333 0.01 26.30 -4.56
C HIS A 333 0.72 26.95 -3.37
N HIS A 334 -0.05 27.44 -2.40
CA HIS A 334 0.52 27.87 -1.12
C HIS A 334 0.54 26.74 -0.09
N ILE A 335 1.62 26.67 0.69
CA ILE A 335 1.69 25.81 1.87
C ILE A 335 1.06 26.55 3.06
N ALA A 336 0.22 25.84 3.80
CA ALA A 336 -0.36 26.37 5.02
C ALA A 336 0.70 26.54 6.13
N SER A 337 0.59 27.61 6.91
CA SER A 337 1.48 27.96 8.04
C SER A 337 1.92 26.79 8.94
N PRO A 338 1.05 25.94 9.52
CA PRO A 338 1.50 24.83 10.36
C PRO A 338 2.37 23.83 9.59
N PHE A 339 2.08 23.61 8.31
CA PHE A 339 2.86 22.72 7.46
C PHE A 339 4.19 23.33 7.05
N TRP A 340 4.23 24.64 6.79
CA TRP A 340 5.48 25.34 6.49
C TRP A 340 6.42 25.35 7.70
N ASP A 341 5.90 25.59 8.90
CA ASP A 341 6.66 25.52 10.15
C ASP A 341 7.19 24.10 10.38
N TYR A 342 6.37 23.08 10.13
CA TYR A 342 6.76 21.68 10.24
C TYR A 342 7.88 21.30 9.26
N LEU A 343 7.78 21.70 7.98
CA LEU A 343 8.82 21.45 6.97
C LEU A 343 10.15 22.15 7.28
N ASN A 344 10.11 23.28 8.01
CA ASN A 344 11.31 24.00 8.45
C ASN A 344 11.81 23.59 9.84
N SER A 345 11.18 22.59 10.46
CA SER A 345 11.55 22.16 11.80
C SER A 345 12.94 21.52 11.88
N THR A 346 13.56 21.69 13.04
CA THR A 346 14.81 21.03 13.43
C THR A 346 14.56 20.09 14.60
N GLY A 347 15.34 19.02 14.70
CA GLY A 347 15.27 18.09 15.83
C GLY A 347 16.51 17.22 15.94
N LEU A 348 16.51 16.32 16.91
CA LEU A 348 17.54 15.30 17.06
C LEU A 348 17.50 14.34 15.86
N LEU A 349 18.68 13.95 15.38
CA LEU A 349 18.93 13.10 14.22
C LEU A 349 20.15 12.21 14.49
N LYS A 350 20.27 11.10 13.76
CA LYS A 350 21.48 10.27 13.74
C LYS A 350 22.24 10.44 12.43
N ASP A 351 23.56 10.47 12.48
CA ASP A 351 24.43 10.36 11.29
C ASP A 351 24.70 8.89 10.93
N ASP A 352 25.49 8.66 9.88
CA ASP A 352 25.83 7.31 9.40
C ASP A 352 26.64 6.49 10.42
N ASP A 353 27.33 7.16 11.36
CA ASP A 353 28.07 6.54 12.47
C ASP A 353 27.16 6.31 13.71
N ASN A 354 25.85 6.49 13.58
CA ASN A 354 24.85 6.46 14.66
C ASN A 354 25.04 7.52 15.75
N LYS A 355 25.82 8.58 15.48
CA LYS A 355 26.00 9.67 16.42
C LYS A 355 24.87 10.67 16.30
N GLU A 356 24.40 11.13 17.45
CA GLU A 356 23.33 12.10 17.52
C GLU A 356 23.80 13.53 17.23
N TYR A 357 22.99 14.28 16.49
CA TYR A 357 23.16 15.71 16.26
C TYR A 357 21.80 16.38 16.08
N THR A 358 21.73 17.71 16.26
CA THR A 358 20.53 18.50 15.95
C THR A 358 20.64 19.10 14.56
N GLY A 359 19.61 18.92 13.74
CA GLY A 359 19.58 19.44 12.37
C GLY A 359 18.16 19.52 11.80
N ARG A 360 18.04 19.90 10.52
CA ARG A 360 16.76 19.93 9.81
C ARG A 360 16.20 18.52 9.64
N ILE A 361 14.95 18.33 10.02
CA ILE A 361 14.27 17.05 9.84
C ILE A 361 14.11 16.75 8.35
N PHE A 362 13.64 17.76 7.61
CA PHE A 362 13.48 17.77 6.17
C PHE A 362 14.70 18.38 5.49
N ASP A 363 15.57 17.51 4.99
CA ASP A 363 16.75 17.89 4.25
C ASP A 363 17.09 16.82 3.19
N PRO A 364 16.99 17.12 1.88
CA PRO A 364 16.47 18.36 1.29
C PRO A 364 15.00 18.66 1.65
N LEU A 365 14.60 19.94 1.62
CA LEU A 365 13.30 20.41 2.13
C LEU A 365 12.08 19.63 1.62
N PHE A 366 11.95 19.46 0.30
CA PHE A 366 10.81 18.77 -0.31
C PHE A 366 11.11 17.30 -0.65
N TYR A 367 12.21 16.75 -0.16
CA TYR A 367 12.60 15.37 -0.47
C TYR A 367 11.53 14.36 -0.04
N ALA A 368 11.03 14.47 1.19
CA ALA A 368 10.05 13.53 1.74
C ALA A 368 8.63 13.78 1.20
N THR A 369 8.24 15.04 1.03
CA THR A 369 6.84 15.42 0.70
C THR A 369 6.57 15.61 -0.78
N GLY A 370 7.58 16.01 -1.57
CA GLY A 370 7.35 16.69 -2.84
C GLY A 370 6.68 18.05 -2.65
N TYR A 371 6.19 18.62 -3.75
CA TYR A 371 5.48 19.91 -3.75
C TYR A 371 3.99 19.76 -3.41
N PRO A 372 3.32 20.80 -2.88
CA PRO A 372 1.87 20.79 -2.67
C PRO A 372 1.15 20.65 -4.02
N ILE A 373 0.13 19.80 -4.10
CA ILE A 373 -0.71 19.60 -5.31
C ILE A 373 -2.16 20.11 -5.11
N THR A 374 -2.46 20.61 -3.92
CA THR A 374 -3.68 21.34 -3.59
C THR A 374 -3.34 22.49 -2.65
N GLU A 375 -4.25 23.46 -2.52
CA GLU A 375 -4.32 24.27 -1.31
C GLU A 375 -4.66 23.40 -0.08
N ALA A 376 -4.51 23.95 1.12
CA ALA A 376 -4.97 23.29 2.32
C ALA A 376 -6.48 23.51 2.53
N TYR A 377 -7.16 22.47 3.00
CA TYR A 377 -8.59 22.49 3.30
C TYR A 377 -8.84 21.88 4.67
N TRP A 378 -9.81 22.41 5.39
CA TRP A 378 -10.31 21.78 6.61
C TRP A 378 -11.26 20.64 6.25
N THR A 379 -11.41 19.67 7.15
CA THR A 379 -12.42 18.63 7.03
C THR A 379 -12.70 18.04 8.41
N ALA A 380 -13.93 17.57 8.63
CA ALA A 380 -14.28 16.76 9.78
C ALA A 380 -13.86 15.31 9.52
N THR A 381 -12.95 14.79 10.35
CA THR A 381 -12.44 13.41 10.21
C THR A 381 -12.42 12.69 11.54
N THR A 382 -12.62 11.37 11.50
CA THR A 382 -12.50 10.51 12.68
C THR A 382 -11.03 10.21 12.95
N VAL A 383 -10.53 10.54 14.14
CA VAL A 383 -9.15 10.30 14.58
C VAL A 383 -9.16 9.65 15.96
N GLY A 384 -8.76 8.39 16.05
CA GLY A 384 -8.84 7.63 17.29
C GLY A 384 -10.27 7.46 17.79
N GLY A 385 -11.23 7.32 16.87
CA GLY A 385 -12.66 7.16 17.18
C GLY A 385 -13.42 8.46 17.49
N GLU A 386 -12.75 9.62 17.49
CA GLU A 386 -13.39 10.92 17.74
C GLU A 386 -13.39 11.79 16.48
N VAL A 387 -14.50 12.46 16.18
CA VAL A 387 -14.58 13.43 15.09
C VAL A 387 -13.84 14.72 15.50
N LYS A 388 -12.91 15.17 14.66
CA LYS A 388 -12.10 16.37 14.88
C LYS A 388 -12.03 17.22 13.60
N ASP A 389 -11.89 18.53 13.78
CA ASP A 389 -11.48 19.43 12.71
C ASP A 389 -10.00 19.17 12.39
N VAL A 390 -9.72 18.80 11.14
CA VAL A 390 -8.36 18.55 10.67
C VAL A 390 -8.13 19.34 9.40
N LEU A 391 -7.05 20.12 9.39
CA LEU A 391 -6.56 20.73 8.17
C LEU A 391 -5.75 19.68 7.40
N VAL A 392 -6.02 19.52 6.12
CA VAL A 392 -5.37 18.55 5.24
C VAL A 392 -4.77 19.30 4.06
N GLN A 393 -3.53 18.96 3.70
CA GLN A 393 -2.94 19.41 2.45
C GLN A 393 -2.26 18.25 1.72
N MET A 394 -2.56 18.14 0.43
CA MET A 394 -1.97 17.15 -0.45
C MET A 394 -0.65 17.68 -1.01
N PHE A 395 0.40 16.87 -0.89
CA PHE A 395 1.67 17.04 -1.59
C PHE A 395 1.87 15.85 -2.53
N GLU A 396 2.79 15.94 -3.49
CA GLU A 396 3.02 14.88 -4.49
C GLU A 396 3.22 13.50 -3.84
N ARG A 397 3.94 13.44 -2.71
CA ARG A 397 4.38 12.20 -2.05
C ARG A 397 3.74 11.96 -0.68
N ARG A 398 3.12 12.98 -0.08
CA ARG A 398 2.61 12.96 1.31
C ARG A 398 1.31 13.73 1.47
N VAL A 399 0.51 13.31 2.44
CA VAL A 399 -0.53 14.14 3.02
C VAL A 399 -0.01 14.69 4.33
N LEU A 400 -0.11 16.00 4.54
CA LEU A 400 0.12 16.60 5.85
C LEU A 400 -1.24 16.92 6.48
N THR A 401 -1.38 16.57 7.76
CA THR A 401 -2.58 16.85 8.55
C THR A 401 -2.23 17.75 9.73
N TYR A 402 -3.09 18.70 10.07
CA TYR A 402 -2.96 19.54 11.26
C TYR A 402 -4.22 19.50 12.12
N THR A 403 -4.06 19.06 13.36
CA THR A 403 -5.14 18.90 14.35
C THR A 403 -4.84 19.80 15.56
N PRO A 404 -5.47 20.98 15.68
CA PRO A 404 -5.16 21.96 16.73
C PRO A 404 -5.31 21.42 18.16
N SER A 405 -6.23 20.49 18.35
CA SER A 405 -6.55 19.86 19.64
C SER A 405 -5.52 18.81 20.09
N ASN A 406 -4.64 18.36 19.19
CA ASN A 406 -3.56 17.43 19.56
C ASN A 406 -2.48 18.13 20.41
N PRO A 407 -1.71 17.37 21.21
CA PRO A 407 -0.53 17.90 21.89
C PRO A 407 0.46 18.52 20.90
N PRO A 408 1.21 19.57 21.27
CA PRO A 408 2.04 20.34 20.32
C PRO A 408 2.94 19.51 19.39
N ALA A 409 3.59 18.47 19.91
CA ALA A 409 4.48 17.59 19.15
C ALA A 409 3.78 16.72 18.08
N TYR A 410 2.45 16.59 18.17
CA TYR A 410 1.60 15.75 17.30
C TYR A 410 0.48 16.57 16.64
N ARG A 411 0.63 17.90 16.62
CA ARG A 411 -0.33 18.75 15.90
C ARG A 411 -0.20 18.60 14.41
N VAL A 412 1.01 18.41 13.88
CA VAL A 412 1.25 18.10 12.48
C VAL A 412 1.73 16.66 12.34
N GLU A 413 1.02 15.91 11.51
CA GLU A 413 1.33 14.51 11.23
C GLU A 413 1.32 14.26 9.71
N MET A 414 1.96 13.18 9.30
CA MET A 414 1.81 12.67 7.94
C MET A 414 0.69 11.64 7.90
N GLY A 415 -0.12 11.65 6.84
CA GLY A 415 -1.08 10.57 6.57
C GLY A 415 -0.37 9.22 6.38
N ASN A 416 -1.08 8.11 6.62
CA ASN A 416 -0.57 6.75 6.39
C ASN A 416 -0.57 6.38 4.89
N VAL A 417 0.02 7.26 4.06
CA VAL A 417 -0.09 7.18 2.60
C VAL A 417 0.62 5.98 2.00
N GLY A 418 1.63 5.42 2.68
CA GLY A 418 2.26 4.19 2.21
C GLY A 418 1.34 2.99 2.37
N LEU A 419 0.67 2.88 3.52
CA LEU A 419 -0.38 1.87 3.74
C LEU A 419 -1.57 2.06 2.77
N GLN A 420 -2.08 3.28 2.67
CA GLN A 420 -3.20 3.60 1.76
C GLN A 420 -2.84 3.34 0.29
N TYR A 421 -1.63 3.70 -0.13
CA TYR A 421 -1.17 3.44 -1.50
C TYR A 421 -0.97 1.95 -1.76
N TYR A 422 -0.47 1.18 -0.80
CA TYR A 422 -0.38 -0.28 -0.93
C TYR A 422 -1.77 -0.90 -1.15
N GLN A 423 -2.74 -0.52 -0.32
CA GLN A 423 -4.13 -0.95 -0.46
C GLN A 423 -4.72 -0.53 -1.82
N TRP A 424 -4.54 0.73 -2.21
CA TRP A 424 -5.04 1.21 -3.50
C TRP A 424 -4.38 0.54 -4.70
N ARG A 425 -3.08 0.24 -4.64
CA ARG A 425 -2.32 -0.39 -5.73
C ARG A 425 -2.63 -1.88 -5.87
N TYR A 426 -2.72 -2.60 -4.77
CA TYR A 426 -2.79 -4.07 -4.77
C TYR A 426 -4.13 -4.64 -4.31
N ASN A 427 -4.94 -3.97 -3.48
CA ASN A 427 -6.21 -4.48 -2.94
C ASN A 427 -7.41 -4.04 -3.80
N ARG A 428 -7.23 -3.94 -5.13
CA ARG A 428 -8.30 -3.53 -6.05
C ARG A 428 -9.33 -4.65 -6.22
N GLY A 429 -10.28 -4.68 -5.31
CA GLY A 429 -11.50 -5.49 -5.33
C GLY A 429 -12.71 -4.61 -5.10
#